data_AF-A0AB37SNM8-F1
#
_entry.id   AF-A0AB37SNM8-F1
#
_cell.length_a   1.000
_cell.length_b   1.000
_cell.length_c   1.000
_cell.angle_alpha   90.00
_cell.angle_beta   90.00
_cell.angle_gamma   90.00
#
_symmetry.space_group_name_H-M   'P 1'
#
loop_
_entity.id
_entity.type
_entity.pdbx_description
1 polymer ?
#
loop_
_entity_poly.entity_id
_entity_poly.type
_entity_poly.pdbx_seq_one_letter_code
_entity_poly.pdbx_strand_id
1 'polypeptide(L)'
;MRPLTFRDAKDNEQKWAPGGAQSAPDAFREFVDRHRADDNASFRVEDEESEEALSLMFDDGTICRAKGERVEYRLVTNRGDYRTQVANFVRGGFSALDRNGPWWPDVAGFERARLRSEFDESMLRRTHPRELRHRLEILTRVDGHEPVTVDGVTHFGFGNGGGDTVNAWFTTDGRGLVLTFDHTGPLNFYEDPRSQAALYDGVPEDLLALVKDVPEADTTLNASHPEGGTLVVASGVFTFSGPCAMTDGLVSRLQEEELGVGDTGIGWLLEGFLSLEDFTPAAVAEAVAWWSAEDVARGFAAVGDQERAAPFDRELVERFCEIWADSGYNDRWDVHYVLFDGYSIEDAGEDRDELLRLVRTLGLERVDAPPGTADGEVWVRTDPRIDAELGNWA
;
A
#
# COMPACT_ATOMS: atom_id res chain seq x y z
N MET A 1 -17.81 -38.71 -0.50
CA MET A 1 -16.44 -38.36 -0.95
C MET A 1 -16.11 -39.28 -2.12
N ARG A 2 -15.50 -38.73 -3.16
CA ARG A 2 -15.22 -39.38 -4.45
C ARG A 2 -13.74 -39.71 -4.60
N PRO A 3 -13.33 -40.69 -5.43
CA PRO A 3 -11.92 -40.92 -5.74
C PRO A 3 -11.29 -39.67 -6.36
N LEU A 4 -10.00 -39.45 -6.11
CA LEU A 4 -9.26 -38.32 -6.66
C LEU A 4 -7.93 -38.81 -7.23
N THR A 5 -7.43 -38.10 -8.23
CA THR A 5 -6.10 -38.33 -8.80
C THR A 5 -5.23 -37.10 -8.51
N PHE A 6 -4.08 -37.31 -7.88
CA PHE A 6 -3.08 -36.27 -7.66
C PHE A 6 -2.01 -36.36 -8.74
N ARG A 7 -1.61 -35.24 -9.32
CA ARG A 7 -0.57 -35.15 -10.35
C ARG A 7 0.37 -33.98 -10.11
N ASP A 8 1.59 -34.06 -10.62
CA ASP A 8 2.52 -32.93 -10.69
C ASP A 8 2.89 -32.61 -12.15
N ALA A 9 3.72 -31.57 -12.36
CA ALA A 9 4.18 -31.18 -13.69
C ALA A 9 5.16 -32.17 -14.34
N LYS A 10 5.59 -33.20 -13.60
CA LYS A 10 6.54 -34.24 -14.04
C LYS A 10 5.86 -35.59 -14.26
N ASP A 11 4.53 -35.58 -14.40
CA ASP A 11 3.69 -36.75 -14.62
C ASP A 11 3.74 -37.80 -13.49
N ASN A 12 4.20 -37.45 -12.28
CA ASN A 12 4.02 -38.32 -11.12
C ASN A 12 2.54 -38.36 -10.76
N GLU A 13 1.99 -39.54 -10.48
CA GLU A 13 0.57 -39.73 -10.18
C GLU A 13 0.37 -40.49 -8.86
N GLN A 14 -0.60 -40.06 -8.06
CA GLN A 14 -1.07 -40.78 -6.89
C GLN A 14 -2.60 -40.79 -6.84
N LYS A 15 -3.20 -41.98 -6.81
CA LYS A 15 -4.66 -42.14 -6.62
C LYS A 15 -5.01 -42.12 -5.15
N TRP A 16 -6.09 -41.43 -4.81
CA TRP A 16 -6.68 -41.41 -3.47
C TRP A 16 -8.12 -41.90 -3.52
N ALA A 17 -8.48 -42.77 -2.57
CA ALA A 17 -9.82 -43.32 -2.44
C ALA A 17 -10.43 -42.96 -1.07
N PRO A 18 -11.74 -42.65 -1.01
CA PRO A 18 -12.43 -42.37 0.23
C PRO A 18 -12.47 -43.59 1.16
N GLY A 19 -12.41 -43.37 2.48
CA GLY A 19 -12.45 -44.44 3.49
C GLY A 19 -11.10 -45.02 3.89
N GLY A 20 -9.99 -44.53 3.31
CA GLY A 20 -8.64 -44.84 3.77
C GLY A 20 -8.28 -44.17 5.11
N ALA A 21 -7.07 -44.47 5.61
CA ALA A 21 -6.60 -43.97 6.90
C ALA A 21 -6.31 -42.45 6.94
N GLN A 22 -6.06 -41.84 5.79
CA GLN A 22 -5.63 -40.44 5.66
C GLN A 22 -6.65 -39.63 4.87
N SER A 23 -6.91 -38.40 5.32
CA SER A 23 -7.77 -37.47 4.60
C SER A 23 -7.14 -37.08 3.25
N ALA A 24 -7.95 -36.75 2.24
CA ALA A 24 -7.41 -36.33 0.94
C ALA A 24 -6.47 -35.11 1.03
N PRO A 25 -6.77 -34.05 1.82
CA PRO A 25 -5.84 -32.94 2.00
C PRO A 25 -4.50 -33.34 2.61
N ASP A 26 -4.48 -34.30 3.53
CA ASP A 26 -3.24 -34.80 4.14
C ASP A 26 -2.46 -35.67 3.15
N ALA A 27 -3.14 -36.54 2.41
CA ALA A 27 -2.51 -37.39 1.39
C ALA A 27 -1.95 -36.56 0.23
N PHE A 28 -2.65 -35.49 -0.15
CA PHE A 28 -2.17 -34.54 -1.15
C PHE A 28 -0.96 -33.75 -0.65
N ARG A 29 -0.97 -33.30 0.62
CA ARG A 29 0.20 -32.64 1.22
C ARG A 29 1.43 -33.54 1.17
N GLU A 30 1.29 -34.80 1.56
CA GLU A 30 2.39 -35.76 1.52
C GLU A 30 2.90 -36.01 0.08
N PHE A 31 1.99 -36.04 -0.89
CA PHE A 31 2.35 -36.11 -2.30
C PHE A 31 3.18 -34.87 -2.73
N VAL A 32 2.72 -33.67 -2.38
CA VAL A 32 3.49 -32.42 -2.65
C VAL A 32 4.86 -32.46 -1.97
N ASP A 33 4.93 -32.81 -0.69
CA ASP A 33 6.18 -32.81 0.08
C ASP A 33 7.20 -33.82 -0.47
N ARG A 34 6.73 -34.92 -1.09
CA ARG A 34 7.58 -35.94 -1.71
C ARG A 34 8.14 -35.50 -3.07
N HIS A 35 7.37 -34.73 -3.83
CA HIS A 35 7.66 -34.48 -5.25
C HIS A 35 8.07 -33.02 -5.55
N ARG A 36 7.87 -32.09 -4.61
CA ARG A 36 8.25 -30.69 -4.79
C ARG A 36 9.77 -30.55 -4.89
N ALA A 37 10.19 -29.79 -5.89
CA ALA A 37 11.58 -29.42 -6.14
C ALA A 37 11.61 -28.06 -6.84
N ASP A 38 12.78 -27.44 -6.97
CA ASP A 38 12.96 -26.14 -7.63
C ASP A 38 12.44 -26.11 -9.08
N ASP A 39 12.41 -27.28 -9.74
CA ASP A 39 11.90 -27.47 -11.09
C ASP A 39 10.53 -28.19 -11.12
N ASN A 40 9.84 -28.27 -9.98
CA ASN A 40 8.53 -28.91 -9.85
C ASN A 40 7.69 -28.26 -8.73
N ALA A 41 6.95 -27.21 -9.10
CA ALA A 41 6.14 -26.42 -8.18
C ALA A 41 4.64 -26.39 -8.54
N SER A 42 4.20 -27.17 -9.52
CA SER A 42 2.79 -27.23 -9.95
C SER A 42 2.20 -28.61 -9.66
N PHE A 43 1.11 -28.61 -8.89
CA PHE A 43 0.44 -29.82 -8.40
C PHE A 43 -1.05 -29.73 -8.64
N ARG A 44 -1.68 -30.85 -8.96
CA ARG A 44 -3.09 -30.91 -9.32
C ARG A 44 -3.84 -31.97 -8.54
N VAL A 45 -5.09 -31.65 -8.17
CA VAL A 45 -6.10 -32.58 -7.66
C VAL A 45 -7.21 -32.69 -8.69
N GLU A 46 -7.45 -33.87 -9.23
CA GLU A 46 -8.44 -34.16 -10.26
C GLU A 46 -9.57 -35.02 -9.70
N ASP A 47 -10.81 -34.64 -9.99
CA ASP A 47 -11.98 -35.51 -9.97
C ASP A 47 -12.36 -35.85 -11.41
N GLU A 48 -11.95 -37.05 -11.85
CA GLU A 48 -12.19 -37.55 -13.20
C GLU A 48 -13.69 -37.72 -13.52
N GLU A 49 -14.53 -38.00 -12.53
CA GLU A 49 -15.97 -38.23 -12.74
C GLU A 49 -16.71 -36.93 -13.07
N SER A 50 -16.34 -35.82 -12.41
CA SER A 50 -16.97 -34.51 -12.63
C SER A 50 -16.24 -33.64 -13.65
N GLU A 51 -15.12 -34.13 -14.20
CA GLU A 51 -14.18 -33.37 -15.03
C GLU A 51 -13.71 -32.06 -14.36
N GLU A 52 -13.53 -32.09 -13.03
CA GLU A 52 -13.11 -30.95 -12.24
C GLU A 52 -11.65 -31.13 -11.81
N ALA A 53 -10.83 -30.09 -12.00
CA ALA A 53 -9.45 -30.08 -11.57
C ALA A 53 -9.13 -28.82 -10.77
N LEU A 54 -8.32 -28.96 -9.72
CA LEU A 54 -7.73 -27.88 -8.95
C LEU A 54 -6.20 -27.95 -9.09
N SER A 55 -5.59 -26.98 -9.75
CA SER A 55 -4.14 -26.82 -9.88
C SER A 55 -3.62 -25.78 -8.88
N LEU A 56 -2.50 -26.08 -8.23
CA LEU A 56 -1.81 -25.26 -7.25
C LEU A 56 -0.40 -25.00 -7.77
N MET A 57 -0.10 -23.73 -8.04
CA MET A 57 1.20 -23.27 -8.54
C MET A 57 1.87 -22.54 -7.37
N PHE A 58 2.84 -23.21 -6.75
CA PHE A 58 3.40 -22.78 -5.48
C PHE A 58 4.35 -21.59 -5.61
N ASP A 59 5.08 -21.50 -6.72
CA ASP A 59 6.05 -20.43 -6.94
C ASP A 59 5.35 -19.14 -7.38
N ASP A 60 4.22 -19.27 -8.10
CA ASP A 60 3.43 -18.14 -8.57
C ASP A 60 2.34 -17.68 -7.59
N GLY A 61 2.23 -18.32 -6.42
CA GLY A 61 1.17 -17.98 -5.45
C GLY A 61 -0.24 -18.11 -6.03
N THR A 62 -0.48 -19.08 -6.92
CA THR A 62 -1.72 -19.15 -7.71
C THR A 62 -2.44 -20.49 -7.55
N ILE A 63 -3.77 -20.45 -7.56
CA ILE A 63 -4.64 -21.61 -7.62
C ILE A 63 -5.57 -21.47 -8.83
N CYS A 64 -5.58 -22.47 -9.69
CA CYS A 64 -6.47 -22.53 -10.84
C CYS A 64 -7.49 -23.63 -10.64
N ARG A 65 -8.73 -23.39 -11.04
CA ARG A 65 -9.75 -24.43 -11.16
C ARG A 65 -10.17 -24.55 -12.61
N ALA A 66 -10.22 -25.77 -13.13
CA ALA A 66 -10.56 -26.06 -14.52
C ALA A 66 -11.72 -27.05 -14.63
N LYS A 67 -12.66 -26.77 -15.53
CA LYS A 67 -13.74 -27.68 -15.93
C LYS A 67 -13.94 -27.60 -17.43
N GLY A 68 -13.54 -28.64 -18.16
CA GLY A 68 -13.39 -28.59 -19.61
C GLY A 68 -12.42 -27.47 -20.02
N GLU A 69 -12.86 -26.57 -20.91
CA GLU A 69 -12.06 -25.42 -21.37
C GLU A 69 -12.15 -24.20 -20.43
N ARG A 70 -13.08 -24.19 -19.46
CA ARG A 70 -13.22 -23.07 -18.52
C ARG A 70 -12.15 -23.18 -17.44
N VAL A 71 -11.30 -22.15 -17.34
CA VAL A 71 -10.30 -22.01 -16.28
C VAL A 71 -10.59 -20.73 -15.51
N GLU A 72 -10.52 -20.81 -14.19
CA GLU A 72 -10.66 -19.66 -13.30
C GLU A 72 -9.52 -19.65 -12.29
N TYR A 73 -9.11 -18.46 -11.90
CA TYR A 73 -7.87 -18.21 -11.18
C TYR A 73 -8.17 -17.67 -9.79
N ARG A 74 -7.24 -17.87 -8.87
CA ARG A 74 -7.30 -17.35 -7.51
C ARG A 74 -5.88 -17.07 -7.02
N LEU A 75 -5.70 -15.90 -6.41
CA LEU A 75 -4.47 -15.56 -5.71
C LEU A 75 -4.42 -16.23 -4.32
N VAL A 76 -3.24 -16.68 -3.95
CA VAL A 76 -2.93 -17.20 -2.62
C VAL A 76 -2.58 -16.02 -1.73
N THR A 77 -3.42 -15.78 -0.74
CA THR A 77 -3.29 -14.63 0.19
C THR A 77 -2.60 -15.03 1.49
N ASN A 78 -2.50 -16.32 1.78
CA ASN A 78 -1.79 -16.84 2.96
C ASN A 78 -1.37 -18.31 2.76
N ARG A 79 -0.43 -18.78 3.58
CA ARG A 79 0.11 -20.16 3.50
C ARG A 79 -0.95 -21.26 3.70
N GLY A 80 -2.05 -20.96 4.38
CA GLY A 80 -3.17 -21.87 4.64
C GLY A 80 -4.11 -22.05 3.45
N ASP A 81 -4.08 -21.14 2.47
CA ASP A 81 -5.05 -21.13 1.36
C ASP A 81 -5.00 -22.41 0.54
N TYR A 82 -3.82 -22.89 0.17
CA TYR A 82 -3.68 -24.14 -0.59
C TYR A 82 -4.38 -25.32 0.09
N ARG A 83 -4.12 -25.53 1.39
CA ARG A 83 -4.73 -26.63 2.15
C ARG A 83 -6.24 -26.44 2.26
N THR A 84 -6.69 -25.20 2.48
CA THR A 84 -8.10 -24.85 2.60
C THR A 84 -8.86 -25.10 1.30
N GLN A 85 -8.30 -24.70 0.15
CA GLN A 85 -8.93 -24.91 -1.15
C GLN A 85 -8.97 -26.39 -1.53
N VAL A 86 -7.91 -27.16 -1.26
CA VAL A 86 -7.95 -28.63 -1.43
C VAL A 86 -9.04 -29.25 -0.56
N ALA A 87 -9.14 -28.87 0.71
CA ALA A 87 -10.17 -29.38 1.62
C ALA A 87 -11.60 -29.03 1.14
N ASN A 88 -11.81 -27.82 0.64
CA ASN A 88 -13.09 -27.38 0.08
C ASN A 88 -13.43 -28.16 -1.21
N PHE A 89 -12.47 -28.31 -2.12
CA PHE A 89 -12.63 -29.07 -3.35
C PHE A 89 -12.98 -30.55 -3.08
N VAL A 90 -12.29 -31.19 -2.15
CA VAL A 90 -12.56 -32.58 -1.73
C VAL A 90 -13.98 -32.72 -1.15
N ARG A 91 -14.45 -31.70 -0.40
CA ARG A 91 -15.74 -31.75 0.29
C ARG A 91 -16.93 -31.65 -0.67
N GLY A 92 -16.83 -30.83 -1.73
CA GLY A 92 -17.99 -30.55 -2.58
C GLY A 92 -17.67 -29.95 -3.95
N GLY A 93 -16.46 -30.18 -4.47
CA GLY A 93 -16.06 -29.70 -5.78
C GLY A 93 -16.15 -28.18 -5.92
N PHE A 94 -16.46 -27.72 -7.13
CA PHE A 94 -16.51 -26.28 -7.40
C PHE A 94 -17.61 -25.55 -6.63
N SER A 95 -18.74 -26.21 -6.37
CA SER A 95 -19.82 -25.62 -5.56
C SER A 95 -19.38 -25.28 -4.12
N ALA A 96 -18.41 -26.01 -3.57
CA ALA A 96 -17.81 -25.68 -2.29
C ALA A 96 -16.75 -24.56 -2.41
N LEU A 97 -16.03 -24.48 -3.53
CA LEU A 97 -15.06 -23.43 -3.81
C LEU A 97 -15.72 -22.07 -4.10
N ASP A 98 -16.91 -22.04 -4.71
CA ASP A 98 -17.65 -20.81 -5.02
C ASP A 98 -17.95 -19.98 -3.77
N ARG A 99 -18.22 -20.66 -2.65
CA ARG A 99 -18.49 -20.02 -1.34
C ARG A 99 -17.24 -19.40 -0.71
N ASN A 100 -16.08 -19.69 -1.26
CA ASN A 100 -14.78 -19.29 -0.73
C ASN A 100 -13.98 -18.47 -1.76
N GLY A 101 -14.65 -17.72 -2.65
CA GLY A 101 -14.05 -16.81 -3.64
C GLY A 101 -13.19 -15.69 -3.02
N PRO A 102 -12.62 -14.78 -3.83
CA PRO A 102 -12.88 -14.57 -5.26
C PRO A 102 -12.23 -15.60 -6.19
N TRP A 103 -12.83 -15.77 -7.38
CA TRP A 103 -12.31 -16.52 -8.52
C TRP A 103 -12.40 -15.62 -9.76
N TRP A 104 -11.29 -15.41 -10.46
CA TRP A 104 -11.24 -14.60 -11.66
C TRP A 104 -11.49 -15.46 -12.90
N PRO A 105 -12.37 -15.03 -13.82
CA PRO A 105 -12.75 -15.82 -14.99
C PRO A 105 -11.70 -15.79 -16.11
N ASP A 106 -10.70 -14.90 -16.01
CA ASP A 106 -9.70 -14.67 -17.03
C ASP A 106 -8.35 -14.29 -16.40
N VAL A 107 -7.27 -14.58 -17.14
CA VAL A 107 -5.88 -14.28 -16.72
C VAL A 107 -5.69 -12.78 -16.53
N ALA A 108 -6.30 -11.94 -17.37
CA ALA A 108 -6.06 -10.50 -17.30
C ALA A 108 -6.59 -9.88 -16.00
N GLY A 109 -7.80 -10.25 -15.57
CA GLY A 109 -8.35 -9.85 -14.27
C GLY A 109 -7.54 -10.40 -13.10
N PHE A 110 -7.01 -11.62 -13.23
CA PHE A 110 -6.14 -12.23 -12.23
C PHE A 110 -4.81 -11.50 -12.09
N GLU A 111 -4.10 -11.22 -13.19
CA GLU A 111 -2.81 -10.52 -13.17
C GLU A 111 -2.92 -9.11 -12.57
N ARG A 112 -4.00 -8.37 -12.88
CA ARG A 112 -4.25 -7.08 -12.22
C ARG A 112 -4.44 -7.22 -10.71
N ALA A 113 -5.12 -8.27 -10.26
CA ALA A 113 -5.28 -8.53 -8.83
C ALA A 113 -3.94 -8.94 -8.19
N ARG A 114 -3.11 -9.71 -8.90
CA ARG A 114 -1.77 -10.09 -8.45
C ARG A 114 -0.87 -8.87 -8.27
N LEU A 115 -0.79 -7.98 -9.26
CA LEU A 115 -0.03 -6.72 -9.18
C LEU A 115 -0.49 -5.84 -8.02
N ARG A 116 -1.80 -5.71 -7.80
CA ARG A 116 -2.33 -4.96 -6.66
C ARG A 116 -1.95 -5.59 -5.33
N SER A 117 -1.98 -6.92 -5.23
CA SER A 117 -1.56 -7.63 -4.03
C SER A 117 -0.05 -7.52 -3.78
N GLU A 118 0.77 -7.53 -4.82
CA GLU A 118 2.21 -7.29 -4.71
C GLU A 118 2.47 -5.87 -4.20
N PHE A 119 1.77 -4.86 -4.76
CA PHE A 119 1.85 -3.50 -4.27
C PHE A 119 1.34 -3.35 -2.84
N ASP A 120 0.35 -4.15 -2.43
CA ASP A 120 -0.13 -4.16 -1.04
C ASP A 120 0.99 -4.54 -0.04
N GLU A 121 2.05 -5.21 -0.52
CA GLU A 121 3.22 -5.55 0.28
C GLU A 121 4.30 -4.47 0.32
N SER A 122 4.26 -3.51 -0.60
CA SER A 122 5.26 -2.43 -0.69
C SER A 122 5.28 -1.55 0.54
N MET A 123 6.46 -0.96 0.83
CA MET A 123 6.55 -0.03 1.94
C MET A 123 5.75 1.24 1.70
N LEU A 124 5.63 1.73 0.45
CA LEU A 124 4.79 2.91 0.18
C LEU A 124 3.33 2.67 0.56
N ARG A 125 2.79 1.48 0.24
CA ARG A 125 1.42 1.11 0.61
C ARG A 125 1.22 1.10 2.12
N ARG A 126 2.18 0.50 2.83
CA ARG A 126 2.13 0.25 4.27
C ARG A 126 2.52 1.47 5.09
N THR A 127 3.25 2.41 4.51
CA THR A 127 3.67 3.64 5.18
C THR A 127 2.47 4.55 5.35
N HIS A 128 2.32 5.00 6.58
CA HIS A 128 1.31 5.96 6.95
C HIS A 128 1.48 7.28 6.17
N PRO A 129 0.43 7.90 5.59
CA PRO A 129 0.58 9.13 4.80
C PRO A 129 1.28 10.28 5.54
N ARG A 130 1.14 10.39 6.86
CA ARG A 130 1.91 11.36 7.65
C ARG A 130 3.39 11.05 7.71
N GLU A 131 3.71 9.80 8.03
CA GLU A 131 5.10 9.36 8.12
C GLU A 131 5.78 9.52 6.77
N LEU A 132 5.07 9.19 5.69
CA LEU A 132 5.53 9.45 4.33
C LEU A 132 5.82 10.94 4.11
N ARG A 133 4.89 11.85 4.45
CA ARG A 133 5.12 13.30 4.30
C ARG A 133 6.28 13.80 5.14
N HIS A 134 6.41 13.34 6.38
CA HIS A 134 7.51 13.71 7.27
C HIS A 134 8.86 13.26 6.70
N ARG A 135 8.97 12.01 6.25
CA ARG A 135 10.17 11.50 5.59
C ARG A 135 10.45 12.28 4.31
N LEU A 136 9.45 12.50 3.46
CA LEU A 136 9.59 13.26 2.21
C LEU A 136 10.07 14.70 2.46
N GLU A 137 9.57 15.38 3.49
CA GLU A 137 10.06 16.71 3.88
C GLU A 137 11.56 16.68 4.20
N ILE A 138 11.99 15.75 5.05
CA ILE A 138 13.39 15.60 5.41
C ILE A 138 14.22 15.30 4.16
N LEU A 139 13.80 14.32 3.34
CA LEU A 139 14.53 13.89 2.14
C LEU A 139 14.65 15.01 1.10
N THR A 140 13.61 15.82 0.90
CA THR A 140 13.67 17.02 0.04
C THR A 140 14.76 17.99 0.52
N ARG A 141 14.88 18.18 1.83
CA ARG A 141 15.91 19.07 2.41
C ARG A 141 17.31 18.46 2.38
N VAL A 142 17.42 17.15 2.55
CA VAL A 142 18.69 16.42 2.35
C VAL A 142 19.19 16.64 0.93
N ASP A 143 18.30 16.57 -0.06
CA ASP A 143 18.62 16.82 -1.47
C ASP A 143 18.95 18.30 -1.76
N GLY A 144 18.81 19.19 -0.77
CA GLY A 144 19.12 20.61 -0.88
C GLY A 144 17.96 21.47 -1.38
N HIS A 145 16.76 20.92 -1.47
CA HIS A 145 15.54 21.63 -1.86
C HIS A 145 14.71 22.03 -0.62
N GLU A 146 13.74 22.93 -0.81
CA GLU A 146 12.73 23.25 0.21
C GLU A 146 11.36 22.77 -0.26
N PRO A 147 10.52 22.20 0.62
CA PRO A 147 9.13 21.93 0.28
C PRO A 147 8.39 23.22 -0.09
N VAL A 148 7.64 23.19 -1.19
CA VAL A 148 6.93 24.37 -1.72
C VAL A 148 5.44 24.20 -1.49
N THR A 149 4.80 25.14 -0.78
CA THR A 149 3.35 25.13 -0.56
C THR A 149 2.67 26.23 -1.36
N VAL A 150 1.74 25.84 -2.25
CA VAL A 150 0.90 26.75 -3.05
C VAL A 150 -0.55 26.31 -2.90
N ASP A 151 -1.44 27.25 -2.58
CA ASP A 151 -2.89 27.02 -2.46
C ASP A 151 -3.28 25.79 -1.60
N GLY A 152 -2.53 25.54 -0.51
CA GLY A 152 -2.79 24.44 0.40
C GLY A 152 -2.33 23.06 -0.10
N VAL A 153 -1.50 23.03 -1.15
CA VAL A 153 -0.80 21.84 -1.64
C VAL A 153 0.70 22.01 -1.44
N THR A 154 1.31 21.06 -0.75
CA THR A 154 2.76 21.00 -0.54
C THR A 154 3.39 20.02 -1.53
N HIS A 155 4.38 20.50 -2.29
CA HIS A 155 5.24 19.71 -3.16
C HIS A 155 6.53 19.33 -2.42
N PHE A 156 6.85 18.04 -2.47
CA PHE A 156 8.12 17.45 -2.04
C PHE A 156 8.81 16.85 -3.26
N GLY A 157 10.12 17.05 -3.38
CA GLY A 157 10.92 16.50 -4.48
C GLY A 157 12.32 16.15 -4.01
N PHE A 158 12.86 15.03 -4.50
CA PHE A 158 14.29 14.73 -4.38
C PHE A 158 14.75 13.87 -5.55
N GLY A 159 16.05 13.86 -5.83
CA GLY A 159 16.67 13.00 -6.84
C GLY A 159 17.90 12.25 -6.34
N ASN A 160 18.39 11.32 -7.15
CA ASN A 160 19.67 10.64 -6.90
C ASN A 160 20.87 11.32 -7.60
N GLY A 161 20.65 12.46 -8.28
CA GLY A 161 21.64 13.15 -9.11
C GLY A 161 22.00 12.43 -10.43
N GLY A 162 21.45 11.24 -10.67
CA GLY A 162 21.64 10.42 -11.87
C GLY A 162 20.50 10.53 -12.90
N GLY A 163 19.40 11.20 -12.56
CA GLY A 163 18.22 11.37 -13.42
C GLY A 163 16.94 10.75 -12.84
N ASP A 164 17.06 9.98 -11.76
CA ASP A 164 15.93 9.38 -11.10
C ASP A 164 15.40 10.29 -10.00
N THR A 165 14.07 10.36 -9.89
CA THR A 165 13.41 11.34 -9.00
C THR A 165 12.20 10.76 -8.31
N VAL A 166 11.91 11.33 -7.14
CA VAL A 166 10.64 11.18 -6.45
C VAL A 166 10.02 12.56 -6.32
N ASN A 167 8.76 12.69 -6.69
CA ASN A 167 7.98 13.90 -6.46
C ASN A 167 6.65 13.56 -5.83
N ALA A 168 6.19 14.37 -4.90
CA ALA A 168 4.91 14.18 -4.24
C ALA A 168 4.19 15.50 -4.03
N TRP A 169 2.88 15.51 -4.27
CA TRP A 169 2.00 16.64 -3.98
C TRP A 169 0.95 16.20 -2.99
N PHE A 170 0.89 16.86 -1.84
CA PHE A 170 -0.11 16.59 -0.81
C PHE A 170 -0.88 17.84 -0.45
N THR A 171 -2.20 17.72 -0.46
CA THR A 171 -3.12 18.71 0.11
C THR A 171 -3.07 18.66 1.64
N THR A 172 -3.55 19.73 2.28
CA THR A 172 -3.69 19.81 3.75
C THR A 172 -4.57 18.72 4.38
N ASP A 173 -5.51 18.15 3.63
CA ASP A 173 -6.37 17.05 4.11
C ASP A 173 -5.70 15.65 3.97
N GLY A 174 -4.49 15.61 3.42
CA GLY A 174 -3.71 14.38 3.25
C GLY A 174 -3.94 13.67 1.94
N ARG A 175 -4.82 14.18 1.06
CA ARG A 175 -4.91 13.65 -0.31
C ARG A 175 -3.70 14.04 -1.13
N GLY A 176 -3.25 13.16 -2.01
CA GLY A 176 -2.04 13.46 -2.78
C GLY A 176 -1.72 12.51 -3.92
N LEU A 177 -0.64 12.84 -4.60
CA LEU A 177 -0.08 12.09 -5.72
C LEU A 177 1.42 11.95 -5.50
N VAL A 178 1.93 10.72 -5.53
CA VAL A 178 3.36 10.40 -5.44
C VAL A 178 3.80 9.79 -6.75
N LEU A 179 4.88 10.33 -7.30
CA LEU A 179 5.49 9.93 -8.55
C LEU A 179 6.91 9.44 -8.28
N THR A 180 7.26 8.31 -8.87
CA THR A 180 8.64 7.87 -9.03
C THR A 180 8.99 7.99 -10.51
N PHE A 181 10.24 8.31 -10.81
CA PHE A 181 10.78 8.28 -12.17
C PHE A 181 12.13 7.58 -12.16
N ASP A 182 12.19 6.42 -12.82
CA ASP A 182 13.41 5.69 -13.16
C ASP A 182 13.77 5.98 -14.62
N HIS A 183 14.84 6.72 -14.84
CA HIS A 183 15.28 7.15 -16.17
C HIS A 183 15.89 6.02 -17.00
N THR A 184 16.25 4.89 -16.39
CA THR A 184 16.79 3.71 -17.09
C THR A 184 15.79 2.57 -17.20
N GLY A 185 14.69 2.66 -16.45
CA GLY A 185 13.68 1.63 -16.35
C GLY A 185 12.86 1.44 -17.64
N PRO A 186 12.19 0.28 -17.76
CA PRO A 186 11.35 -0.04 -18.92
C PRO A 186 10.11 0.85 -19.04
N LEU A 187 9.77 1.59 -17.97
CA LEU A 187 8.65 2.54 -17.92
C LEU A 187 9.07 4.00 -18.20
N ASN A 188 10.30 4.24 -18.66
CA ASN A 188 10.69 5.58 -19.11
C ASN A 188 10.04 5.89 -20.47
N PHE A 189 8.91 6.61 -20.43
CA PHE A 189 8.18 7.07 -21.61
C PHE A 189 8.37 8.55 -21.91
N TYR A 190 9.48 9.17 -21.49
CA TYR A 190 9.74 10.59 -21.75
C TYR A 190 9.56 10.98 -23.23
N GLU A 191 10.00 10.11 -24.15
CA GLU A 191 9.87 10.32 -25.60
C GLU A 191 8.55 9.77 -26.20
N ASP A 192 7.68 9.15 -25.40
CA ASP A 192 6.36 8.65 -25.81
C ASP A 192 5.23 9.29 -24.97
N PRO A 193 4.77 10.49 -25.37
CA PRO A 193 3.66 11.21 -24.75
C PRO A 193 2.39 10.38 -24.48
N ARG A 194 2.07 9.40 -25.34
CA ARG A 194 0.85 8.61 -25.19
C ARG A 194 1.01 7.57 -24.10
N SER A 195 2.12 6.85 -24.10
CA SER A 195 2.41 5.88 -23.04
C SER A 195 2.62 6.58 -21.70
N GLN A 196 3.27 7.75 -21.70
CA GLN A 196 3.42 8.56 -20.49
C GLN A 196 2.07 9.02 -19.91
N ALA A 197 1.17 9.55 -20.75
CA ALA A 197 -0.16 9.98 -20.30
C ALA A 197 -1.01 8.80 -19.80
N ALA A 198 -0.91 7.64 -20.46
CA ALA A 198 -1.66 6.44 -20.08
C ALA A 198 -1.34 5.95 -18.66
N LEU A 199 -0.15 6.23 -18.11
CA LEU A 199 0.18 5.90 -16.71
C LEU A 199 -0.71 6.63 -15.70
N TYR A 200 -1.30 7.76 -16.08
CA TYR A 200 -2.17 8.56 -15.22
C TYR A 200 -3.65 8.20 -15.36
N ASP A 201 -4.01 7.20 -16.18
CA ASP A 201 -5.40 6.77 -16.30
C ASP A 201 -5.96 6.31 -14.94
N GLY A 202 -7.11 6.88 -14.56
CA GLY A 202 -7.75 6.63 -13.26
C GLY A 202 -7.35 7.60 -12.14
N VAL A 203 -6.43 8.55 -12.37
CA VAL A 203 -6.14 9.62 -11.40
C VAL A 203 -7.34 10.58 -11.30
N PRO A 204 -7.83 10.90 -10.09
CA PRO A 204 -8.85 11.94 -9.90
C PRO A 204 -8.44 13.28 -10.52
N GLU A 205 -9.38 13.97 -11.17
CA GLU A 205 -9.10 15.18 -11.96
C GLU A 205 -8.38 16.27 -11.15
N ASP A 206 -8.74 16.42 -9.87
CA ASP A 206 -8.14 17.39 -8.96
C ASP A 206 -6.68 17.05 -8.61
N LEU A 207 -6.33 15.76 -8.51
CA LEU A 207 -4.95 15.31 -8.31
C LEU A 207 -4.14 15.36 -9.60
N LEU A 208 -4.75 15.06 -10.75
CA LEU A 208 -4.11 15.15 -12.05
C LEU A 208 -3.73 16.60 -12.39
N ALA A 209 -4.53 17.58 -11.96
CA ALA A 209 -4.21 18.99 -12.14
C ALA A 209 -2.91 19.42 -11.43
N LEU A 210 -2.48 18.71 -10.38
CA LEU A 210 -1.27 19.04 -9.62
C LEU A 210 0.03 18.78 -10.40
N VAL A 211 -0.04 17.98 -11.45
CA VAL A 211 1.12 17.51 -12.24
C VAL A 211 1.06 17.92 -13.70
N LYS A 212 0.02 18.69 -14.09
CA LYS A 212 -0.12 19.27 -15.42
C LYS A 212 0.49 20.67 -15.45
N ASP A 213 1.22 20.96 -16.52
CA ASP A 213 1.82 22.29 -16.77
C ASP A 213 2.63 22.84 -15.58
N VAL A 214 3.21 21.95 -14.77
CA VAL A 214 4.08 22.31 -13.65
C VAL A 214 5.40 22.86 -14.21
N PRO A 215 5.97 23.94 -13.67
CA PRO A 215 7.29 24.41 -14.09
C PRO A 215 8.35 23.31 -13.91
N GLU A 216 9.24 23.15 -14.89
CA GLU A 216 10.40 22.27 -14.70
C GLU A 216 11.30 22.79 -13.57
N ALA A 217 11.86 21.84 -12.82
CA ALA A 217 12.78 22.06 -11.72
C ALA A 217 13.80 20.92 -11.70
N ASP A 218 14.79 20.99 -10.81
CA ASP A 218 15.86 19.98 -10.74
C ASP A 218 15.34 18.56 -10.48
N THR A 219 14.15 18.43 -9.87
CA THR A 219 13.49 17.14 -9.62
C THR A 219 12.28 16.86 -10.51
N THR A 220 11.78 17.84 -11.29
CA THR A 220 10.57 17.69 -12.10
C THR A 220 10.87 17.82 -13.59
N LEU A 221 10.84 16.69 -14.29
CA LEU A 221 10.94 16.59 -15.75
C LEU A 221 9.55 16.48 -16.37
N ASN A 222 9.31 17.16 -17.48
CA ASN A 222 8.00 17.19 -18.13
C ASN A 222 8.03 16.56 -19.53
N ALA A 223 7.03 15.76 -19.84
CA ALA A 223 6.74 15.29 -21.19
C ALA A 223 5.60 16.09 -21.81
N SER A 224 5.56 16.14 -23.14
CA SER A 224 4.39 16.67 -23.86
C SER A 224 3.16 15.80 -23.57
N HIS A 225 2.00 16.42 -23.38
CA HIS A 225 0.74 15.70 -23.20
C HIS A 225 -0.03 15.56 -24.53
N PRO A 226 -0.66 14.41 -24.85
CA PRO A 226 -1.36 14.21 -26.13
C PRO A 226 -2.51 15.20 -26.39
N GLU A 227 -3.13 15.72 -25.33
CA GLU A 227 -4.23 16.69 -25.42
C GLU A 227 -3.74 18.16 -25.39
N GLY A 228 -2.42 18.37 -25.43
CA GLY A 228 -1.79 19.67 -25.25
C GLY A 228 -1.35 19.94 -23.80
N GLY A 229 -0.39 20.85 -23.64
CA GLY A 229 0.27 21.10 -22.35
C GLY A 229 1.40 20.09 -22.06
N THR A 230 1.84 20.07 -20.81
CA THR A 230 2.84 19.13 -20.30
C THR A 230 2.33 18.35 -19.10
N LEU A 231 2.98 17.22 -18.83
CA LEU A 231 2.73 16.36 -17.69
C LEU A 231 4.07 15.92 -17.08
N VAL A 232 4.15 15.89 -15.75
CA VAL A 232 5.35 15.38 -15.07
C VAL A 232 5.60 13.92 -15.48
N VAL A 233 6.85 13.60 -15.77
CA VAL A 233 7.28 12.27 -16.19
C VAL A 233 7.35 11.36 -14.97
N ALA A 234 6.95 10.11 -15.14
CA ALA A 234 6.84 9.12 -14.09
C ALA A 234 6.96 7.71 -14.66
N SER A 235 7.63 6.82 -13.92
CA SER A 235 7.58 5.37 -14.06
C SER A 235 6.59 4.73 -13.07
N GLY A 236 6.29 5.40 -11.95
CA GLY A 236 5.26 5.02 -10.99
C GLY A 236 4.35 6.19 -10.65
N VAL A 237 3.05 5.93 -10.56
CA VAL A 237 2.00 6.91 -10.24
C VAL A 237 1.11 6.33 -9.15
N PHE A 238 1.16 6.94 -7.97
CA PHE A 238 0.50 6.44 -6.76
C PHE A 238 -0.41 7.52 -6.18
N THR A 239 -1.69 7.20 -6.03
CA THR A 239 -2.70 8.11 -5.50
C THR A 239 -2.92 7.89 -4.01
N PHE A 240 -3.15 8.99 -3.29
CA PHE A 240 -3.63 9.04 -1.93
C PHE A 240 -5.01 9.72 -1.95
N SER A 241 -6.02 9.09 -2.55
CA SER A 241 -7.42 9.54 -2.51
C SER A 241 -8.27 8.71 -1.53
N GLY A 242 -7.57 8.02 -0.64
CA GLY A 242 -8.02 6.92 0.22
C GLY A 242 -6.77 6.14 0.64
N PRO A 243 -6.80 4.80 0.71
CA PRO A 243 -5.58 4.03 0.80
C PRO A 243 -4.66 4.30 -0.40
N CYS A 244 -3.34 4.35 -0.18
CA CYS A 244 -2.37 4.46 -1.26
C CYS A 244 -2.64 3.39 -2.34
N ALA A 245 -2.70 3.77 -3.61
CA ALA A 245 -3.01 2.87 -4.70
C ALA A 245 -2.25 3.24 -5.98
N MET A 246 -1.79 2.23 -6.73
CA MET A 246 -1.39 2.39 -8.12
C MET A 246 -2.59 2.82 -8.98
N THR A 247 -2.34 3.68 -9.96
CA THR A 247 -3.35 4.05 -10.96
C THR A 247 -3.74 2.86 -11.83
N ASP A 248 -4.96 2.92 -12.40
CA ASP A 248 -5.44 1.87 -13.32
C ASP A 248 -4.57 1.81 -14.58
N GLY A 249 -4.10 2.97 -15.03
CA GLY A 249 -3.14 3.11 -16.12
C GLY A 249 -1.83 2.39 -15.87
N LEU A 250 -1.22 2.61 -14.69
CA LEU A 250 0.01 1.93 -14.30
C LEU A 250 -0.19 0.42 -14.21
N VAL A 251 -1.27 -0.03 -13.56
CA VAL A 251 -1.59 -1.47 -13.45
C VAL A 251 -1.75 -2.11 -14.83
N SER A 252 -2.45 -1.44 -15.74
CA SER A 252 -2.63 -1.93 -17.11
C SER A 252 -1.31 -2.01 -17.85
N ARG A 253 -0.44 -1.01 -17.69
CA ARG A 253 0.88 -1.00 -18.34
C ARG A 253 1.81 -2.08 -17.80
N LEU A 254 1.89 -2.25 -16.49
CA LEU A 254 2.67 -3.34 -15.87
C LEU A 254 2.20 -4.70 -16.39
N GLN A 255 0.90 -4.88 -16.53
CA GLN A 255 0.33 -6.10 -17.09
C GLN A 255 0.70 -6.29 -18.58
N GLU A 256 0.56 -5.25 -19.41
CA GLU A 256 0.81 -5.30 -20.85
C GLU A 256 2.28 -5.59 -21.19
N GLU A 257 3.21 -5.05 -20.39
CA GLU A 257 4.65 -5.18 -20.59
C GLU A 257 5.26 -6.35 -19.78
N GLU A 258 4.42 -7.13 -19.08
CA GLU A 258 4.84 -8.24 -18.21
C GLU A 258 5.86 -7.82 -17.12
N LEU A 259 5.65 -6.63 -16.53
CA LEU A 259 6.50 -6.02 -15.51
C LEU A 259 5.93 -6.19 -14.10
N GLY A 260 6.79 -6.08 -13.09
CA GLY A 260 6.43 -6.13 -11.67
C GLY A 260 6.32 -4.74 -11.04
N VAL A 261 5.88 -4.69 -9.78
CA VAL A 261 5.77 -3.42 -9.04
C VAL A 261 7.15 -2.78 -8.83
N GLY A 262 8.20 -3.58 -8.77
CA GLY A 262 9.58 -3.11 -8.67
C GLY A 262 10.03 -2.22 -9.85
N ASP A 263 9.50 -2.45 -11.05
CA ASP A 263 9.86 -1.70 -12.27
C ASP A 263 9.35 -0.25 -12.27
N THR A 264 8.49 0.10 -11.31
CA THR A 264 8.01 1.46 -11.10
C THR A 264 9.08 2.38 -10.49
N GLY A 265 10.19 1.82 -10.00
CA GLY A 265 11.24 2.53 -9.27
C GLY A 265 10.99 2.65 -7.76
N ILE A 266 9.79 2.28 -7.29
CA ILE A 266 9.41 2.39 -5.86
C ILE A 266 10.38 1.68 -4.92
N GLY A 267 10.86 0.48 -5.30
CA GLY A 267 11.72 -0.35 -4.46
C GLY A 267 13.01 0.37 -4.07
N TRP A 268 13.69 0.94 -5.05
CA TRP A 268 15.02 1.47 -4.84
C TRP A 268 15.01 2.98 -4.55
N LEU A 269 14.01 3.73 -5.01
CA LEU A 269 13.87 5.16 -4.72
C LEU A 269 13.21 5.46 -3.37
N LEU A 270 12.31 4.59 -2.90
CA LEU A 270 11.51 4.84 -1.69
C LEU A 270 11.69 3.77 -0.62
N GLU A 271 11.65 2.47 -0.95
CA GLU A 271 11.58 1.45 0.11
C GLU A 271 12.81 1.42 1.02
N GLY A 272 13.99 1.75 0.50
CA GLY A 272 15.20 1.89 1.33
C GLY A 272 15.05 2.90 2.47
N PHE A 273 14.30 3.98 2.25
CA PHE A 273 14.01 4.98 3.28
C PHE A 273 12.81 4.61 4.12
N LEU A 274 11.75 4.07 3.51
CA LEU A 274 10.50 3.76 4.20
C LEU A 274 10.61 2.53 5.11
N SER A 275 11.55 1.62 4.83
CA SER A 275 11.82 0.42 5.65
C SER A 275 12.66 0.67 6.89
N LEU A 276 13.24 1.86 7.05
CA LEU A 276 14.01 2.20 8.26
C LEU A 276 13.07 2.26 9.48
N GLU A 277 13.35 1.41 10.47
CA GLU A 277 12.68 1.39 11.77
C GLU A 277 12.97 2.69 12.52
N ASP A 278 14.25 3.05 12.62
CA ASP A 278 14.71 4.33 13.18
C ASP A 278 15.09 5.29 12.05
N PHE A 279 14.23 6.28 11.76
CA PHE A 279 14.50 7.29 10.74
C PHE A 279 15.44 8.38 11.27
N THR A 280 16.74 8.05 11.36
CA THR A 280 17.80 8.93 11.88
C THR A 280 18.79 9.36 10.80
N PRO A 281 19.54 10.46 10.99
CA PRO A 281 20.57 10.87 10.03
C PRO A 281 21.60 9.78 9.72
N ALA A 282 22.01 9.01 10.74
CA ALA A 282 22.97 7.92 10.56
C ALA A 282 22.38 6.78 9.71
N ALA A 283 21.15 6.36 10.01
CA ALA A 283 20.46 5.30 9.26
C ALA A 283 20.22 5.71 7.79
N VAL A 284 19.81 6.95 7.54
CA VAL A 284 19.61 7.46 6.17
C VAL A 284 20.93 7.55 5.40
N ALA A 285 22.02 8.00 6.04
CA ALA A 285 23.34 8.06 5.40
C ALA A 285 23.93 6.66 5.10
N GLU A 286 23.53 5.62 5.84
CA GLU A 286 23.91 4.24 5.56
C GLU A 286 23.02 3.60 4.47
N ALA A 287 21.75 4.00 4.38
CA ALA A 287 20.79 3.42 3.45
C ALA A 287 21.03 3.79 1.98
N VAL A 288 21.61 4.96 1.69
CA VAL A 288 21.83 5.44 0.31
C VAL A 288 23.19 6.08 0.11
N ALA A 289 23.77 5.81 -1.07
CA ALA A 289 25.13 6.21 -1.40
C ALA A 289 25.24 7.55 -2.17
N TRP A 290 24.12 8.15 -2.60
CA TRP A 290 24.14 9.35 -3.45
C TRP A 290 24.11 10.68 -2.69
N TRP A 291 23.82 10.68 -1.39
CA TRP A 291 23.96 11.86 -0.54
C TRP A 291 25.14 11.70 0.42
N SER A 292 25.81 12.81 0.72
CA SER A 292 26.84 12.82 1.75
C SER A 292 26.21 12.79 3.15
N ALA A 293 26.94 12.26 4.14
CA ALA A 293 26.49 12.31 5.54
C ALA A 293 26.28 13.76 6.04
N GLU A 294 26.97 14.74 5.45
CA GLU A 294 26.79 16.16 5.74
C GLU A 294 25.45 16.69 5.21
N ASP A 295 25.09 16.34 3.98
CA ASP A 295 23.79 16.67 3.39
C ASP A 295 22.63 16.07 4.19
N VAL A 296 22.78 14.80 4.59
CA VAL A 296 21.81 14.12 5.44
C VAL A 296 21.65 14.85 6.77
N ALA A 297 22.74 15.12 7.48
CA ALA A 297 22.68 15.84 8.76
C ALA A 297 22.04 17.24 8.62
N ARG A 298 22.35 17.95 7.53
CA ARG A 298 21.77 19.27 7.22
C ARG A 298 20.26 19.20 7.01
N GLY A 299 19.76 18.23 6.24
CA GLY A 299 18.34 18.07 5.97
C GLY A 299 17.52 17.80 7.23
N PHE A 300 18.01 16.91 8.11
CA PHE A 300 17.37 16.63 9.39
C PHE A 300 17.37 17.85 10.34
N ALA A 301 18.48 18.57 10.42
CA ALA A 301 18.57 19.76 11.27
C ALA A 301 17.57 20.86 10.85
N ALA A 302 17.32 21.00 9.54
CA ALA A 302 16.39 22.00 9.01
C ALA A 302 14.93 21.77 9.43
N VAL A 303 14.52 20.51 9.68
CA VAL A 303 13.15 20.19 10.16
C VAL A 303 13.06 20.34 11.68
N GLY A 304 14.08 19.91 12.42
CA GLY A 304 14.11 20.01 13.88
C GLY A 304 14.03 21.46 14.41
N ASP A 305 14.40 22.46 13.60
CA ASP A 305 14.23 23.87 13.93
C ASP A 305 12.82 24.42 13.60
N GLN A 306 12.05 23.77 12.72
CA GLN A 306 10.66 24.17 12.39
C GLN A 306 9.63 23.56 13.36
N GLU A 307 9.90 22.38 13.94
CA GLU A 307 9.03 21.72 14.93
C GLU A 307 9.08 22.34 16.34
N ARG A 308 9.93 23.34 16.58
CA ARG A 308 9.86 24.16 17.80
C ARG A 308 8.72 25.19 17.75
N ALA A 309 7.49 24.71 17.53
CA ALA A 309 6.33 25.38 18.09
C ALA A 309 6.49 25.43 19.61
N ALA A 310 5.99 26.50 20.26
CA ALA A 310 6.05 26.57 21.72
C ALA A 310 5.46 25.28 22.31
N PRO A 311 6.17 24.61 23.24
CA PRO A 311 5.70 23.36 23.80
C PRO A 311 4.34 23.61 24.45
N PHE A 312 3.42 22.68 24.24
CA PHE A 312 2.17 22.70 24.97
C PHE A 312 2.43 22.57 26.47
N ASP A 313 1.48 23.06 27.26
CA ASP A 313 1.49 22.77 28.67
C ASP A 313 1.42 21.25 28.87
N ARG A 314 2.43 20.71 29.56
CA ARG A 314 2.61 19.27 29.73
C ARG A 314 1.43 18.63 30.44
N GLU A 315 0.85 19.31 31.44
CA GLU A 315 -0.29 18.76 32.19
C GLU A 315 -1.52 18.63 31.28
N LEU A 316 -1.69 19.57 30.34
CA LEU A 316 -2.81 19.53 29.38
C LEU A 316 -2.63 18.45 28.31
N VAL A 317 -1.40 18.21 27.86
CA VAL A 317 -1.10 17.13 26.91
C VAL A 317 -1.26 15.77 27.58
N GLU A 318 -0.74 15.60 28.79
CA GLU A 318 -0.89 14.37 29.58
C GLU A 318 -2.37 14.04 29.74
N ARG A 319 -3.18 15.04 30.12
CA ARG A 319 -4.62 14.85 30.26
C ARG A 319 -5.34 14.53 28.95
N PHE A 320 -4.91 15.13 27.83
CA PHE A 320 -5.43 14.77 26.51
C PHE A 320 -5.10 13.31 26.16
N CYS A 321 -3.87 12.87 26.39
CA CYS A 321 -3.41 11.52 26.11
C CYS A 321 -4.11 10.47 26.99
N GLU A 322 -4.38 10.79 28.26
CA GLU A 322 -5.20 9.95 29.14
C GLU A 322 -6.60 9.70 28.56
N ILE A 323 -7.31 10.77 28.16
CA ILE A 323 -8.65 10.64 27.57
C ILE A 323 -8.60 9.87 26.26
N TRP A 324 -7.58 10.11 25.44
CA TRP A 324 -7.36 9.34 24.21
C TRP A 324 -7.11 7.86 24.50
N ALA A 325 -6.30 7.51 25.49
CA ALA A 325 -6.03 6.11 25.84
C ALA A 325 -7.27 5.40 26.38
N ASP A 326 -8.14 6.12 27.11
CA ASP A 326 -9.34 5.57 27.71
C ASP A 326 -10.50 5.37 26.71
N SER A 327 -10.57 6.20 25.67
CA SER A 327 -11.78 6.33 24.84
C SER A 327 -11.55 6.45 23.34
N GLY A 328 -10.29 6.56 22.92
CA GLY A 328 -9.94 6.99 21.59
C GLY A 328 -9.03 6.03 20.83
N TYR A 329 -8.90 6.34 19.55
CA TYR A 329 -7.98 5.71 18.64
C TYR A 329 -7.62 6.72 17.57
N ASN A 330 -6.53 6.49 16.85
CA ASN A 330 -6.28 7.26 15.64
C ASN A 330 -7.05 6.64 14.48
N ASP A 331 -7.71 7.46 13.66
CA ASP A 331 -8.37 6.93 12.48
C ASP A 331 -7.37 6.17 11.58
N ARG A 332 -7.91 5.36 10.66
CA ARG A 332 -7.09 4.49 9.79
C ARG A 332 -6.01 5.24 8.99
N TRP A 333 -6.17 6.54 8.84
CA TRP A 333 -5.29 7.37 8.04
C TRP A 333 -4.46 8.29 8.90
N ASP A 334 -4.39 8.05 10.24
CA ASP A 334 -3.96 8.98 11.28
C ASP A 334 -4.11 10.37 10.69
N VAL A 335 -5.33 10.82 10.47
CA VAL A 335 -5.65 12.22 10.16
C VAL A 335 -6.31 12.82 11.39
N HIS A 336 -7.03 12.00 12.14
CA HIS A 336 -7.75 12.42 13.33
C HIS A 336 -7.47 11.51 14.52
N TYR A 337 -7.37 12.14 15.69
CA TYR A 337 -7.70 11.49 16.95
C TYR A 337 -9.22 11.39 17.02
N VAL A 338 -9.74 10.16 17.09
CA VAL A 338 -11.16 9.88 17.27
C VAL A 338 -11.35 9.51 18.73
N LEU A 339 -12.06 10.33 19.49
CA LEU A 339 -12.30 10.12 20.92
C LEU A 339 -13.79 9.85 21.17
N PHE A 340 -14.07 8.98 22.14
CA PHE A 340 -15.42 8.51 22.50
C PHE A 340 -16.14 7.79 21.35
N ASP A 341 -15.44 6.88 20.67
CA ASP A 341 -15.98 6.10 19.53
C ASP A 341 -17.27 5.37 19.88
N GLY A 342 -18.35 5.65 19.15
CA GLY A 342 -19.67 5.04 19.36
C GLY A 342 -20.42 5.51 20.62
N TYR A 343 -19.92 6.53 21.34
CA TYR A 343 -20.60 7.07 22.52
C TYR A 343 -21.66 8.08 22.11
N SER A 344 -22.78 8.11 22.84
CA SER A 344 -23.69 9.25 22.77
C SER A 344 -23.16 10.44 23.58
N ILE A 345 -23.72 11.64 23.37
CA ILE A 345 -23.43 12.80 24.22
C ILE A 345 -23.68 12.49 25.71
N GLU A 346 -24.69 11.67 26.01
CA GLU A 346 -25.02 11.28 27.39
C GLU A 346 -23.98 10.32 27.98
N ASP A 347 -23.47 9.39 27.17
CA ASP A 347 -22.46 8.40 27.60
C ASP A 347 -21.09 9.05 27.80
N ALA A 348 -20.71 9.99 26.91
CA ALA A 348 -19.42 10.67 26.98
C ALA A 348 -19.39 11.79 28.04
N GLY A 349 -20.56 12.38 28.35
CA GLY A 349 -20.79 13.21 29.53
C GLY A 349 -19.76 14.31 29.78
N GLU A 350 -19.29 14.40 31.03
CA GLU A 350 -18.37 15.46 31.49
C GLU A 350 -16.95 15.31 30.90
N ASP A 351 -16.51 14.08 30.60
CA ASP A 351 -15.20 13.81 30.01
C ASP A 351 -15.11 14.38 28.59
N ARG A 352 -16.22 14.37 27.84
CA ARG A 352 -16.31 15.03 26.54
C ARG A 352 -16.20 16.54 26.65
N ASP A 353 -16.86 17.13 27.63
CA ASP A 353 -16.78 18.58 27.86
C ASP A 353 -15.37 19.00 28.30
N GLU A 354 -14.68 18.14 29.05
CA GLU A 354 -13.26 18.31 29.39
C GLU A 354 -12.38 18.25 28.14
N LEU A 355 -12.52 17.21 27.32
CA LEU A 355 -11.79 17.06 26.07
C LEU A 355 -11.95 18.29 25.16
N LEU A 356 -13.19 18.79 24.99
CA LEU A 356 -13.45 19.97 24.17
C LEU A 356 -12.79 21.24 24.71
N ARG A 357 -12.63 21.35 26.04
CA ARG A 357 -11.84 22.42 26.66
C ARG A 357 -10.34 22.23 26.41
N LEU A 358 -9.83 21.01 26.54
CA LEU A 358 -8.42 20.68 26.27
C LEU A 358 -8.05 20.98 24.81
N VAL A 359 -8.82 20.48 23.85
CA VAL A 359 -8.64 20.74 22.41
C VAL A 359 -8.56 22.24 22.14
N ARG A 360 -9.47 23.03 22.71
CA ARG A 360 -9.46 24.50 22.55
C ARG A 360 -8.24 25.16 23.21
N THR A 361 -7.84 24.70 24.38
CA THR A 361 -6.74 25.30 25.17
C THR A 361 -5.38 24.98 24.56
N LEU A 362 -5.22 23.75 24.06
CA LEU A 362 -4.10 23.31 23.25
C LEU A 362 -4.15 23.90 21.84
N GLY A 363 -5.24 24.55 21.42
CA GLY A 363 -5.37 25.08 20.06
C GLY A 363 -5.34 24.00 18.98
N LEU A 364 -5.73 22.77 19.33
CA LEU A 364 -5.90 21.66 18.40
C LEU A 364 -7.16 21.89 17.55
N GLU A 365 -7.12 21.44 16.30
CA GLU A 365 -8.21 21.64 15.36
C GLU A 365 -9.25 20.52 15.51
N ARG A 366 -10.43 20.87 16.03
CA ARG A 366 -11.61 20.00 15.96
C ARG A 366 -12.23 20.07 14.58
N VAL A 367 -12.55 18.92 14.01
CA VAL A 367 -13.30 18.80 12.75
C VAL A 367 -14.71 18.22 13.00
N ASP A 368 -15.57 18.34 12.00
CA ASP A 368 -16.90 17.72 12.02
C ASP A 368 -16.77 16.20 11.87
N ALA A 369 -17.54 15.46 12.67
CA ALA A 369 -17.56 14.01 12.59
C ALA A 369 -18.21 13.54 11.27
N PRO A 370 -17.73 12.45 10.65
CA PRO A 370 -18.31 11.89 9.43
C PRO A 370 -19.81 11.56 9.59
N PRO A 371 -20.63 11.66 8.53
CA PRO A 371 -22.04 11.30 8.59
C PRO A 371 -22.26 9.85 9.08
N GLY A 372 -23.14 9.67 10.08
CA GLY A 372 -23.50 8.36 10.62
C GLY A 372 -22.69 7.91 11.84
N THR A 373 -21.77 8.74 12.32
CA THR A 373 -21.07 8.58 13.61
C THR A 373 -21.98 8.93 14.79
N ALA A 374 -21.62 8.45 15.98
CA ALA A 374 -22.37 8.75 17.20
C ALA A 374 -22.17 10.23 17.60
N ASP A 375 -23.19 10.86 18.19
CA ASP A 375 -23.17 12.31 18.46
C ASP A 375 -22.21 12.73 19.59
N GLY A 376 -21.76 11.76 20.40
CA GLY A 376 -20.74 11.94 21.42
C GLY A 376 -19.31 11.98 20.89
N GLU A 377 -19.05 11.46 19.68
CA GLU A 377 -17.70 11.39 19.12
C GLU A 377 -17.07 12.78 18.95
N VAL A 378 -15.75 12.85 19.19
CA VAL A 378 -14.95 14.04 18.98
C VAL A 378 -13.78 13.72 18.07
N TRP A 379 -13.76 14.40 16.92
CA TRP A 379 -12.74 14.25 15.90
C TRP A 379 -11.80 15.45 15.95
N VAL A 380 -10.53 15.19 16.23
CA VAL A 380 -9.48 16.22 16.36
C VAL A 380 -8.40 15.92 15.34
N ARG A 381 -8.10 16.85 14.43
CA ARG A 381 -6.95 16.71 13.53
C ARG A 381 -5.70 16.57 14.38
N THR A 382 -4.84 15.61 14.04
CA THR A 382 -3.69 15.37 14.91
C THR A 382 -2.66 16.48 14.84
N ASP A 383 -1.79 16.48 15.85
CA ASP A 383 -0.71 17.44 16.00
C ASP A 383 0.58 16.67 16.35
N PRO A 384 1.69 16.89 15.64
CA PRO A 384 2.96 16.21 15.92
C PRO A 384 3.43 16.33 17.39
N ARG A 385 3.06 17.42 18.07
CA ARG A 385 3.38 17.61 19.49
C ARG A 385 2.62 16.66 20.41
N ILE A 386 1.42 16.26 20.02
CA ILE A 386 0.61 15.26 20.74
C ILE A 386 1.06 13.86 20.33
N ASP A 387 1.35 13.62 19.04
CA ASP A 387 1.84 12.34 18.54
C ASP A 387 3.14 11.89 19.25
N ALA A 388 4.06 12.83 19.52
CA ALA A 388 5.28 12.57 20.28
C ALA A 388 5.03 12.06 21.71
N GLU A 389 3.92 12.46 22.33
CA GLU A 389 3.55 12.01 23.67
C GLU A 389 2.70 10.74 23.62
N LEU A 390 1.80 10.57 22.64
CA LEU A 390 0.98 9.37 22.48
C LEU A 390 1.82 8.09 22.36
N GLY A 391 3.03 8.16 21.80
CA GLY A 391 3.97 7.04 21.78
C GLY A 391 4.34 6.49 23.17
N ASN A 392 4.13 7.27 24.25
CA ASN A 392 4.33 6.85 25.64
C ASN A 392 3.08 6.21 26.27
N TRP A 393 1.93 6.26 25.60
CA TRP A 393 0.61 5.84 26.09
C TRP A 393 0.00 4.67 25.29
N ALA A 394 0.54 4.37 24.11
CA ALA A 394 0.08 3.31 23.20
C ALA A 394 0.44 1.88 23.66
#